data_AF-A0A6A3JW35-F1
#
_entry.id   AF-A0A6A3JW35-F1
#
_cell.length_a   1.000
_cell.length_b   1.000
_cell.length_c   1.000
_cell.angle_alpha   90.00
_cell.angle_beta   90.00
_cell.angle_gamma   90.00
#
_symmetry.space_group_name_H-M   'P 1'
#
loop_
_entity.id
_entity.type
_entity.pdbx_description
1 polymer ?
#
loop_
_entity_poly.entity_id
_entity_poly.type
_entity_poly.pdbx_seq_one_letter_code
_entity_poly.pdbx_strand_id
1 'polypeptide(L)'
;MGGVDVHDQLRLQRYSIQRSIRMRKYYKTIFLGLVNLAMVNAFIVHKIAMQKKNQPVPTHAAFLRRLHVDLLNQTSEYFNASDDMAELVAEPLPRQEHTLEKTEEMNGTKRRQWLCKVCSAYAGAGVRSFETSYVCASCSRTKKGRVTLCNKARRLEHGSSLTCNEVWHQSWKNGTAIPAALQDKIRFVNKRRPGAVRETDEE
;
A
#
# COMPACT_ATOMS: atom_id res chain seq x y z
N MET A 1 -6.22 4.21 -20.38
CA MET A 1 -7.07 3.50 -19.41
C MET A 1 -7.55 2.16 -19.98
N GLY A 2 -6.67 1.18 -20.23
CA GLY A 2 -7.04 -0.07 -20.93
C GLY A 2 -6.52 -1.37 -20.30
N GLY A 3 -5.78 -1.30 -19.18
CA GLY A 3 -5.16 -2.48 -18.58
C GLY A 3 -6.14 -3.45 -17.92
N VAL A 4 -7.21 -2.91 -17.29
CA VAL A 4 -8.24 -3.72 -16.63
C VAL A 4 -9.06 -4.48 -17.66
N ASP A 5 -9.41 -3.84 -18.78
CA ASP A 5 -10.22 -4.43 -19.84
C ASP A 5 -9.48 -5.58 -20.56
N VAL A 6 -8.17 -5.42 -20.82
CA VAL A 6 -7.34 -6.49 -21.39
C VAL A 6 -7.19 -7.67 -20.41
N HIS A 7 -7.05 -7.38 -19.12
CA HIS A 7 -6.98 -8.42 -18.08
C HIS A 7 -8.32 -9.18 -17.96
N ASP A 8 -9.44 -8.46 -17.98
CA ASP A 8 -10.77 -9.08 -18.00
C ASP A 8 -11.02 -9.82 -19.32
N GLN A 9 -10.50 -9.36 -20.45
CA GLN A 9 -10.61 -10.07 -21.73
C GLN A 9 -9.85 -11.40 -21.74
N LEU A 10 -8.62 -11.41 -21.20
CA LEU A 10 -7.83 -12.65 -20.99
C LEU A 10 -8.55 -13.62 -20.03
N ARG A 11 -9.19 -13.08 -18.99
CA ARG A 11 -9.91 -13.84 -17.96
C ARG A 11 -11.27 -14.36 -18.43
N LEU A 12 -12.00 -13.60 -19.25
CA LEU A 12 -13.40 -13.86 -19.61
C LEU A 12 -13.53 -14.63 -20.92
N GLN A 13 -12.64 -14.46 -21.91
CA GLN A 13 -12.94 -14.93 -23.27
C GLN A 13 -12.33 -16.28 -23.69
N ARG A 14 -11.18 -16.74 -23.15
CA ARG A 14 -10.51 -17.93 -23.72
C ARG A 14 -10.20 -19.09 -22.77
N TYR A 15 -10.08 -18.87 -21.46
CA TYR A 15 -9.66 -19.92 -20.51
C TYR A 15 -10.37 -19.85 -19.14
N SER A 16 -11.55 -19.23 -19.07
CA SER A 16 -12.25 -19.00 -17.80
C SER A 16 -12.90 -20.27 -17.27
N ILE A 17 -12.38 -20.83 -16.17
CA ILE A 17 -13.03 -21.95 -15.45
C ILE A 17 -14.41 -21.52 -14.91
N GLN A 18 -14.59 -20.22 -14.67
CA GLN A 18 -15.84 -19.65 -14.16
C GLN A 18 -16.96 -19.66 -15.20
N ARG A 19 -16.64 -19.62 -16.50
CA ARG A 19 -17.64 -19.76 -17.57
C ARG A 19 -17.89 -21.21 -17.97
N SER A 20 -16.92 -22.10 -17.79
CA SER A 20 -17.07 -23.52 -18.15
C SER A 20 -17.86 -24.31 -17.11
N ILE A 21 -17.88 -23.89 -15.84
CA ILE A 21 -18.56 -24.62 -14.75
C ILE A 21 -19.53 -23.71 -14.01
N ARG A 22 -20.84 -23.93 -14.19
CA ARG A 22 -21.89 -23.24 -13.43
C ARG A 22 -22.16 -23.96 -12.12
N MET A 23 -21.59 -23.43 -11.03
CA MET A 23 -21.83 -23.96 -9.68
C MET A 23 -23.15 -23.40 -9.10
N ARG A 24 -23.94 -24.25 -8.42
CA ARG A 24 -25.20 -23.85 -7.76
C ARG A 24 -25.01 -22.85 -6.61
N LYS A 25 -23.87 -22.92 -5.92
CA LYS A 25 -23.58 -22.09 -4.75
C LYS A 25 -22.65 -20.92 -5.14
N TYR A 26 -23.03 -19.70 -4.78
CA TYR A 26 -22.36 -18.46 -5.21
C TYR A 26 -20.88 -18.41 -4.83
N TYR A 27 -20.50 -18.88 -3.64
CA TYR A 27 -19.14 -18.82 -3.15
C TYR A 27 -18.17 -19.69 -3.98
N LYS A 28 -18.65 -20.80 -4.57
CA LYS A 28 -17.81 -21.64 -5.45
C LYS A 28 -17.47 -20.89 -6.73
N THR A 29 -18.41 -20.12 -7.27
CA THR A 29 -18.19 -19.25 -8.43
C THR A 29 -17.20 -18.14 -8.11
N ILE A 30 -17.30 -17.53 -6.92
CA ILE A 30 -16.32 -16.52 -6.45
C ILE A 30 -14.93 -17.14 -6.33
N PHE A 31 -14.82 -18.33 -5.72
CA PHE A 31 -13.56 -19.06 -5.60
C PHE A 31 -12.91 -19.34 -6.95
N LEU A 32 -13.67 -19.89 -7.91
CA LEU A 32 -13.18 -20.10 -9.29
C LEU A 32 -12.75 -18.78 -9.94
N GLY A 33 -13.44 -17.69 -9.64
CA GLY A 33 -13.05 -16.35 -10.07
C GLY A 33 -11.69 -15.91 -9.53
N LEU A 34 -11.37 -16.23 -8.27
CA LEU A 34 -10.06 -15.96 -7.65
C LEU A 34 -8.96 -16.85 -8.22
N VAL A 35 -9.25 -18.14 -8.44
CA VAL A 35 -8.30 -19.08 -9.06
C VAL A 35 -7.91 -18.59 -10.46
N ASN A 36 -8.89 -18.19 -11.28
CA ASN A 36 -8.61 -17.64 -12.61
C ASN A 36 -7.73 -16.37 -12.54
N LEU A 37 -7.94 -15.51 -11.55
CA LEU A 37 -7.12 -14.31 -11.34
C LEU A 37 -5.68 -14.68 -10.96
N ALA A 38 -5.52 -15.64 -10.03
CA ALA A 38 -4.21 -16.14 -9.62
C ALA A 38 -3.43 -16.77 -10.78
N MET A 39 -4.09 -17.56 -11.63
CA MET A 39 -3.46 -18.19 -12.81
C MET A 39 -2.95 -17.17 -13.83
N VAL A 40 -3.70 -16.09 -14.08
CA VAL A 40 -3.25 -15.00 -14.97
C VAL A 40 -2.05 -14.27 -14.37
N ASN A 41 -2.10 -13.95 -13.08
CA ASN A 41 -0.97 -13.31 -12.38
C ASN A 41 0.28 -14.20 -12.41
N ALA A 42 0.12 -15.51 -12.16
CA ALA A 42 1.21 -16.48 -12.25
C ALA A 42 1.83 -16.52 -13.66
N PHE A 43 1.02 -16.45 -14.71
CA PHE A 43 1.51 -16.40 -16.09
C PHE A 43 2.29 -15.10 -16.38
N ILE A 44 1.84 -13.96 -15.86
CA ILE A 44 2.57 -12.67 -16.00
C ILE A 44 3.94 -12.77 -15.34
N VAL A 45 4.01 -13.29 -14.11
CA VAL A 45 5.27 -13.49 -13.39
C VAL A 45 6.19 -14.45 -14.14
N HIS A 46 5.66 -15.58 -14.61
CA HIS A 46 6.41 -16.55 -15.41
C HIS A 46 6.98 -15.92 -16.69
N LYS A 47 6.20 -15.08 -17.38
CA LYS A 47 6.66 -14.35 -18.56
C LYS A 47 7.84 -13.41 -18.24
N ILE A 48 7.75 -12.66 -17.14
CA ILE A 48 8.83 -11.77 -16.68
C ILE A 48 10.09 -12.60 -16.33
N ALA A 49 9.93 -13.72 -15.65
CA ALA A 49 11.03 -14.61 -15.29
C ALA A 49 11.73 -15.21 -16.52
N MET A 50 10.96 -15.65 -17.52
CA MET A 50 11.50 -16.18 -18.79
C MET A 50 12.23 -15.11 -19.60
N GLN A 51 11.70 -13.88 -19.63
CA GLN A 51 12.37 -12.74 -20.27
C GLN A 51 13.72 -12.44 -19.61
N LYS A 52 13.79 -12.44 -18.27
CA LYS A 52 15.05 -12.27 -17.54
C LYS A 52 16.08 -13.36 -17.84
N LYS A 53 15.62 -14.59 -18.12
CA LYS A 53 16.46 -15.74 -18.49
C LYS A 53 16.78 -15.83 -19.99
N ASN A 54 16.34 -14.86 -20.81
CA ASN A 54 16.46 -14.88 -22.28
C ASN A 54 15.91 -16.15 -22.94
N GLN A 55 14.86 -16.74 -22.36
CA GLN A 55 14.22 -17.95 -22.89
C GLN A 55 12.93 -17.63 -23.64
N PRO A 56 12.52 -18.45 -24.62
CA PRO A 56 11.27 -18.27 -25.33
C PRO A 56 10.08 -18.41 -24.37
N VAL A 57 9.21 -17.41 -24.36
CA VAL A 57 8.01 -17.41 -23.52
C VAL A 57 7.00 -18.41 -24.09
N PRO A 58 6.57 -19.44 -23.32
CA PRO A 58 5.56 -20.38 -23.78
C PRO A 58 4.20 -19.69 -23.92
N THR A 59 3.35 -20.24 -24.80
CA THR A 59 1.97 -19.76 -24.95
C THR A 59 1.17 -20.00 -23.66
N HIS A 60 0.12 -19.20 -23.43
CA HIS A 60 -0.74 -19.34 -22.25
C HIS A 60 -1.28 -20.77 -22.08
N ALA A 61 -1.71 -21.41 -23.17
CA ALA A 61 -2.20 -22.79 -23.13
C ALA A 61 -1.10 -23.82 -22.80
N ALA A 62 0.14 -23.60 -23.25
CA ALA A 62 1.26 -24.47 -22.89
C ALA A 62 1.63 -24.33 -21.40
N PHE A 63 1.60 -23.10 -20.87
CA PHE A 63 1.77 -22.84 -19.45
C PHE A 63 0.69 -23.52 -18.61
N LEU A 64 -0.58 -23.37 -18.97
CA LEU A 64 -1.69 -23.99 -18.25
C LEU A 64 -1.63 -25.53 -18.26
N ARG A 65 -1.20 -26.15 -19.37
CA ARG A 65 -1.02 -27.61 -19.43
C ARG A 65 0.09 -28.10 -18.49
N ARG A 66 1.22 -27.38 -18.46
CA ARG A 66 2.31 -27.70 -17.52
C ARG A 66 1.86 -27.55 -16.08
N LEU A 67 1.25 -26.41 -15.75
CA LEU A 67 0.69 -26.15 -14.43
C LEU A 67 -0.31 -27.23 -14.00
N HIS A 68 -1.16 -27.70 -14.92
CA HIS A 68 -2.11 -28.78 -14.63
C HIS A 68 -1.42 -30.10 -14.29
N VAL A 69 -0.40 -30.49 -15.05
CA VAL A 69 0.39 -31.70 -14.77
C VAL A 69 1.14 -31.57 -13.44
N ASP A 70 1.76 -30.42 -13.19
CA ASP A 70 2.52 -30.16 -11.97
C ASP A 70 1.62 -30.20 -10.73
N LEU A 71 0.37 -29.71 -10.84
CA LEU A 71 -0.63 -29.76 -9.77
C LEU A 71 -1.15 -31.18 -9.53
N LEU A 72 -1.30 -32.01 -10.57
CA LEU A 72 -1.72 -33.41 -10.42
C LEU A 72 -0.63 -34.28 -9.83
N ASN A 73 0.64 -33.95 -10.07
CA ASN A 73 1.79 -34.67 -9.54
C ASN A 73 2.15 -34.29 -8.09
N GLN A 74 1.42 -33.36 -7.47
CA GLN A 74 1.62 -33.01 -6.06
C GLN A 74 1.21 -34.17 -5.15
N THR A 75 2.13 -34.64 -4.31
CA THR A 75 1.87 -35.61 -3.24
C THR A 75 1.77 -34.92 -1.88
N SER A 76 1.26 -35.61 -0.86
CA SER A 76 1.14 -35.06 0.51
C SER A 76 2.49 -34.64 1.11
N GLU A 77 3.60 -35.19 0.62
CA GLU A 77 4.95 -34.87 1.06
C GLU A 77 5.37 -33.44 0.66
N TYR A 78 4.90 -32.91 -0.47
CA TYR A 78 5.18 -31.53 -0.90
C TYR A 78 4.48 -30.48 -0.04
N PHE A 79 3.39 -30.84 0.64
CA PHE A 79 2.71 -29.94 1.59
C PHE A 79 3.38 -29.94 2.98
N ASN A 80 4.20 -30.96 3.27
CA ASN A 80 4.94 -31.11 4.52
C ASN A 80 6.41 -30.67 4.40
N ALA A 81 6.95 -30.67 3.19
CA ALA A 81 8.24 -30.07 2.90
C ALA A 81 8.14 -28.55 3.12
N SER A 82 8.98 -28.06 4.04
CA SER A 82 9.37 -26.67 4.31
C SER A 82 8.59 -25.58 3.56
N ASP A 83 8.08 -24.62 4.33
CA ASP A 83 7.55 -23.33 3.88
C ASP A 83 8.65 -22.51 3.16
N ASP A 84 9.10 -22.96 1.99
CA ASP A 84 10.06 -22.26 1.12
C ASP A 84 9.49 -20.92 0.61
N MET A 85 8.19 -20.70 0.84
CA MET A 85 7.51 -19.43 0.62
C MET A 85 7.64 -18.47 1.82
N ALA A 86 7.95 -18.95 3.03
CA ALA A 86 8.22 -18.10 4.18
C ALA A 86 9.40 -17.17 3.89
N GLU A 87 10.44 -17.67 3.23
CA GLU A 87 11.62 -16.87 2.87
C GLU A 87 11.28 -15.78 1.84
N LEU A 88 10.39 -16.06 0.89
CA LEU A 88 9.91 -15.08 -0.10
C LEU A 88 9.01 -13.99 0.49
N VAL A 89 8.40 -14.22 1.66
CA VAL A 89 7.55 -13.25 2.39
C VAL A 89 8.32 -12.61 3.56
N ALA A 90 9.48 -13.16 3.94
CA ALA A 90 10.27 -12.73 5.09
C ALA A 90 11.05 -11.43 4.86
N GLU A 91 11.34 -11.05 3.62
CA GLU A 91 11.88 -9.72 3.34
C GLU A 91 10.74 -8.70 3.37
N PRO A 92 10.59 -7.89 4.44
CA PRO A 92 9.68 -6.75 4.38
C PRO A 92 10.10 -5.90 3.18
N LEU A 93 9.14 -5.66 2.28
CA LEU A 93 9.32 -4.76 1.14
C LEU A 93 10.14 -3.54 1.59
N PRO A 94 11.19 -3.15 0.85
CA PRO A 94 12.08 -2.08 1.27
C PRO A 94 11.24 -0.89 1.70
N ARG A 95 11.33 -0.53 2.98
CA ARG A 95 10.56 0.57 3.56
C ARG A 95 10.84 1.78 2.68
N GLN A 96 9.85 2.23 1.93
CA GLN A 96 10.00 3.44 1.15
C GLN A 96 10.38 4.55 2.13
N GLU A 97 11.40 5.35 1.79
CA GLU A 97 12.00 6.36 2.67
C GLU A 97 10.96 7.30 3.32
N HIS A 98 9.82 7.45 2.65
CA HIS A 98 8.71 8.32 3.02
C HIS A 98 7.45 7.58 3.49
N THR A 99 7.56 6.33 3.93
CA THR A 99 6.43 5.59 4.49
C THR A 99 5.90 6.27 5.75
N LEU A 100 4.57 6.37 5.87
CA LEU A 100 3.93 6.92 7.05
C LEU A 100 3.90 5.90 8.18
N GLU A 101 4.44 6.29 9.33
CA GLU A 101 4.48 5.47 10.54
C GLU A 101 3.50 6.04 11.57
N LYS A 102 2.90 5.18 12.40
CA LYS A 102 2.10 5.66 13.54
C LYS A 102 3.04 6.21 14.60
N THR A 103 2.66 7.34 15.20
CA THR A 103 3.40 7.89 16.34
C THR A 103 3.27 6.96 17.56
N GLU A 104 4.39 6.78 18.26
CA GLU A 104 4.42 6.09 19.55
C GLU A 104 4.00 7.00 20.72
N GLU A 105 3.92 8.32 20.48
CA GLU A 105 3.45 9.27 21.49
C GLU A 105 1.99 8.97 21.89
N MET A 106 1.79 8.73 23.19
CA MET A 106 0.49 8.53 23.81
C MET A 106 0.00 9.82 24.49
N ASN A 107 -1.32 9.97 24.59
CA ASN A 107 -2.02 10.96 25.41
C ASN A 107 -3.02 10.20 26.30
N GLY A 108 -2.56 9.79 27.49
CA GLY A 108 -3.25 8.80 28.30
C GLY A 108 -3.29 7.44 27.59
N THR A 109 -4.49 6.87 27.44
CA THR A 109 -4.71 5.57 26.78
C THR A 109 -4.82 5.64 25.26
N LYS A 110 -4.86 6.85 24.67
CA LYS A 110 -5.02 7.04 23.22
C LYS A 110 -3.74 7.54 22.60
N ARG A 111 -3.42 7.05 21.40
CA ARG A 111 -2.32 7.61 20.60
C ARG A 111 -2.57 9.08 20.31
N ARG A 112 -1.52 9.88 20.43
CA ARG A 112 -1.57 11.31 20.19
C ARG A 112 -1.83 11.57 18.70
N GLN A 113 -2.71 12.51 18.43
CA GLN A 113 -3.04 12.94 17.07
C GLN A 113 -2.62 14.39 16.88
N TRP A 114 -2.25 14.72 15.64
CA TRP A 114 -1.74 16.02 15.26
C TRP A 114 -2.38 16.46 13.94
N LEU A 115 -2.51 17.77 13.75
CA LEU A 115 -3.06 18.31 12.51
C LEU A 115 -2.21 17.91 11.30
N CYS A 116 -2.86 17.40 10.26
CA CYS A 116 -2.17 17.04 9.02
C CYS A 116 -1.70 18.30 8.29
N LYS A 117 -0.42 18.38 7.92
CA LYS A 117 0.19 19.58 7.30
C LYS A 117 -0.53 20.01 6.03
N VAL A 118 -0.83 19.05 5.16
CA VAL A 118 -1.52 19.33 3.91
C VAL A 118 -2.97 19.74 4.19
N CYS A 119 -3.66 19.11 5.16
CA CYS A 119 -5.03 19.52 5.51
C CYS A 119 -5.07 20.92 6.11
N SER A 120 -4.11 21.28 6.97
CA SER A 120 -4.01 22.61 7.55
C SER A 120 -3.74 23.68 6.50
N ALA A 121 -2.92 23.38 5.49
CA ALA A 121 -2.65 24.31 4.39
C ALA A 121 -3.92 24.64 3.57
N TYR A 122 -4.71 23.62 3.24
CA TYR A 122 -5.94 23.80 2.46
C TYR A 122 -7.14 24.23 3.32
N ALA A 123 -7.07 24.14 4.64
CA ALA A 123 -8.14 24.59 5.50
C ALA A 123 -8.39 26.10 5.35
N GLY A 124 -9.67 26.47 5.31
CA GLY A 124 -10.10 27.87 5.37
C GLY A 124 -9.79 28.49 6.74
N ALA A 125 -9.81 29.83 6.81
CA ALA A 125 -9.62 30.55 8.06
C ALA A 125 -10.68 30.11 9.08
N GLY A 126 -10.26 29.73 10.29
CA GLY A 126 -11.15 29.26 11.35
C GLY A 126 -11.65 27.81 11.21
N VAL A 127 -11.32 27.09 10.14
CA VAL A 127 -11.73 25.69 9.95
C VAL A 127 -10.73 24.75 10.61
N ARG A 128 -11.22 23.84 11.46
CA ARG A 128 -10.38 22.82 12.08
C ARG A 128 -9.91 21.82 11.02
N SER A 129 -8.59 21.72 10.83
CA SER A 129 -8.01 20.76 9.90
C SER A 129 -8.03 19.33 10.45
N PHE A 130 -7.97 18.35 9.55
CA PHE A 130 -7.97 16.93 9.89
C PHE A 130 -6.77 16.52 10.78
N GLU A 131 -7.03 15.69 11.79
CA GLU A 131 -6.02 15.18 12.72
C GLU A 131 -5.62 13.74 12.39
N THR A 132 -4.35 13.43 12.58
CA THR A 132 -3.77 12.12 12.26
C THR A 132 -2.66 11.75 13.24
N SER A 133 -2.56 10.45 13.53
CA SER A 133 -1.46 9.87 14.30
C SER A 133 -0.30 9.42 13.41
N TYR A 134 -0.40 9.60 12.09
CA TYR A 134 0.63 9.19 11.14
C TYR A 134 1.66 10.30 10.90
N VAL A 135 2.93 9.92 10.85
CA VAL A 135 4.10 10.81 10.72
C VAL A 135 5.05 10.24 9.67
N CYS A 136 5.62 11.11 8.84
CA CYS A 136 6.76 10.74 8.01
C CYS A 136 8.05 11.02 8.80
N ALA A 137 8.76 9.98 9.24
CA ALA A 137 9.99 10.13 10.03
C ALA A 137 11.09 10.87 9.25
N SER A 138 11.29 10.52 7.98
CA SER A 138 12.31 11.15 7.12
C SER A 138 12.04 12.64 6.90
N CYS A 139 10.83 13.02 6.48
CA CYS A 139 10.50 14.44 6.34
C CYS A 139 10.53 15.20 7.67
N SER A 140 10.20 14.54 8.79
CA SER A 140 10.28 15.17 10.11
C SER A 140 11.71 15.50 10.50
N ARG A 141 12.67 14.63 10.16
CA ARG A 141 14.10 14.88 10.34
C ARG A 141 14.56 16.05 9.46
N THR A 142 14.24 16.03 8.17
CA THR A 142 14.65 17.07 7.20
C THR A 142 14.09 18.45 7.57
N LYS A 143 12.82 18.52 7.98
CA LYS A 143 12.16 19.78 8.34
C LYS A 143 12.40 20.21 9.79
N LYS A 144 13.21 19.45 10.56
CA LYS A 144 13.47 19.67 11.98
C LYS A 144 12.18 19.88 12.78
N GLY A 145 11.10 19.18 12.42
CA GLY A 145 9.77 19.39 12.99
C GLY A 145 8.79 18.35 12.49
N ARG A 146 7.75 18.05 13.29
CA ARG A 146 6.88 16.90 12.99
C ARG A 146 6.10 17.12 11.69
N VAL A 147 6.24 16.18 10.75
CA VAL A 147 5.50 16.13 9.48
C VAL A 147 4.42 15.05 9.58
N THR A 148 3.20 15.50 9.88
CA THR A 148 2.00 14.66 10.06
C THR A 148 1.14 14.70 8.82
N LEU A 149 0.80 13.53 8.27
CA LEU A 149 0.11 13.39 6.99
C LEU A 149 -0.96 12.32 7.10
N CYS A 150 -2.17 12.59 6.57
CA CYS A 150 -3.22 11.58 6.51
C CYS A 150 -3.23 10.86 5.15
N ASN A 151 -3.58 9.58 5.15
CA ASN A 151 -3.66 8.80 3.91
C ASN A 151 -5.05 8.85 3.25
N LYS A 152 -5.75 9.99 3.37
CA LYS A 152 -7.09 10.19 2.80
C LYS A 152 -6.99 10.90 1.45
N ALA A 153 -7.62 10.31 0.43
CA ALA A 153 -7.75 10.91 -0.90
C ALA A 153 -8.64 12.15 -0.87
N ARG A 154 -8.24 13.23 -1.55
CA ARG A 154 -8.93 14.54 -1.54
C ARG A 154 -10.03 14.70 -2.60
N ARG A 155 -10.78 13.63 -2.86
CA ARG A 155 -11.74 13.56 -3.99
C ARG A 155 -12.86 14.62 -3.98
N LEU A 156 -13.13 15.29 -2.86
CA LEU A 156 -14.35 16.09 -2.69
C LEU A 156 -14.16 17.61 -2.82
N GLU A 157 -12.98 18.18 -2.60
CA GLU A 157 -12.85 19.64 -2.50
C GLU A 157 -11.97 20.27 -3.59
N HIS A 158 -10.97 19.58 -4.13
CA HIS A 158 -9.98 20.18 -5.04
C HIS A 158 -9.72 19.36 -6.33
N GLY A 159 -10.60 18.40 -6.65
CA GLY A 159 -10.50 17.58 -7.88
C GLY A 159 -9.29 16.64 -7.95
N SER A 160 -8.48 16.55 -6.90
CA SER A 160 -7.28 15.70 -6.85
C SER A 160 -7.61 14.33 -6.28
N SER A 161 -7.22 13.27 -7.00
CA SER A 161 -7.29 11.88 -6.51
C SER A 161 -6.17 11.53 -5.53
N LEU A 162 -5.22 12.44 -5.31
CA LEU A 162 -4.06 12.22 -4.46
C LEU A 162 -4.44 12.28 -2.97
N THR A 163 -3.80 11.43 -2.20
CA THR A 163 -3.78 11.46 -0.74
C THR A 163 -2.91 12.61 -0.23
N CYS A 164 -3.05 13.02 1.03
CA CYS A 164 -2.16 14.04 1.59
C CYS A 164 -0.71 13.57 1.66
N ASN A 165 -0.49 12.26 1.79
CA ASN A 165 0.83 11.66 1.67
C ASN A 165 1.44 11.96 0.30
N GLU A 166 0.71 11.63 -0.77
CA GLU A 166 1.16 11.84 -2.15
C GLU A 166 1.31 13.33 -2.49
N VAL A 167 0.38 14.20 -2.05
CA VAL A 167 0.54 15.65 -2.25
C VAL A 167 1.83 16.16 -1.62
N TRP A 168 2.14 15.74 -0.39
CA TRP A 168 3.36 16.18 0.28
C TRP A 168 4.62 15.69 -0.41
N HIS A 169 4.67 14.41 -0.79
CA HIS A 169 5.87 13.78 -1.34
C HIS A 169 6.06 14.07 -2.83
N GLN A 170 5.00 14.01 -3.62
CA GLN A 170 5.05 14.18 -5.08
C GLN A 170 4.90 15.66 -5.46
N SER A 171 3.77 16.28 -5.11
CA SER A 171 3.45 17.65 -5.56
C SER A 171 4.31 18.71 -4.85
N TRP A 172 4.52 18.57 -3.54
CA TRP A 172 5.31 19.52 -2.75
C TRP A 172 6.77 19.10 -2.58
N LYS A 173 7.22 18.05 -3.29
CA LYS A 173 8.60 17.54 -3.28
C LYS A 173 9.16 17.43 -1.85
N ASN A 174 8.52 16.62 -1.02
CA ASN A 174 8.87 16.42 0.40
C ASN A 174 8.81 17.71 1.24
N GLY A 175 7.95 18.66 0.84
CA GLY A 175 7.76 19.96 1.46
C GLY A 175 8.79 21.02 1.04
N THR A 176 9.57 20.80 -0.02
CA THR A 176 10.50 21.82 -0.58
C THR A 176 9.84 22.74 -1.60
N ALA A 177 8.80 22.27 -2.27
CA ALA A 177 8.06 23.00 -3.31
C ALA A 177 6.60 23.27 -2.87
N ILE A 178 6.42 23.79 -1.65
CA ILE A 178 5.09 24.17 -1.14
C ILE A 178 4.68 25.47 -1.85
N PRO A 179 3.45 25.57 -2.41
CA PRO A 179 2.97 26.82 -3.02
C PRO A 179 3.04 27.98 -2.03
N ALA A 180 3.55 29.14 -2.47
CA ALA A 180 3.78 30.31 -1.61
C ALA A 180 2.51 30.73 -0.84
N ALA A 181 1.34 30.69 -1.49
CA ALA A 181 0.05 31.01 -0.88
C ALA A 181 -0.36 30.08 0.29
N LEU A 182 0.30 28.92 0.43
CA LEU A 182 0.01 27.92 1.45
C LEU A 182 1.11 27.80 2.51
N GLN A 183 2.27 28.43 2.29
CA GLN A 183 3.46 28.25 3.12
C GLN A 183 3.23 28.76 4.55
N ASP A 184 2.63 29.93 4.69
CA ASP A 184 2.38 30.56 6.00
C ASP A 184 1.34 29.81 6.86
N LYS A 185 0.55 28.94 6.23
CA LYS A 185 -0.46 28.11 6.90
C LYS A 185 0.14 26.84 7.52
N ILE A 186 1.40 26.51 7.20
CA ILE A 186 2.06 25.29 7.67
C ILE A 186 3.09 25.65 8.73
N ARG A 187 2.79 25.28 9.99
CA ARG A 187 3.72 25.46 11.11
C ARG A 187 4.45 24.16 11.42
N PHE A 188 5.78 24.20 11.48
CA PHE A 188 6.58 23.10 12.01
C PHE A 188 6.84 23.36 13.49
N VAL A 189 6.31 22.49 14.35
CA VAL A 189 6.50 22.60 15.79
C VAL A 189 7.62 21.63 16.16
N ASN A 190 8.65 22.14 16.84
CA ASN A 190 9.69 21.30 17.45
C ASN A 190 9.03 20.40 18.50
N LYS A 191 9.59 19.20 18.75
CA LYS A 191 9.18 18.39 19.91
C LYS A 191 9.20 19.32 21.14
N ARG A 192 8.07 19.44 21.86
CA ARG A 192 8.09 20.07 23.19
C ARG A 192 9.13 19.32 24.02
N ARG A 193 9.87 20.05 24.87
CA ARG A 193 10.81 19.46 25.84
C ARG A 193 10.15 18.24 26.50
N PRO A 194 10.88 17.14 26.72
CA PRO A 194 10.38 16.05 27.56
C PRO A 194 9.81 16.67 28.83
N GLY A 195 8.54 16.38 29.13
CA GLY A 195 7.92 16.87 30.35
C GLY A 195 8.77 16.42 31.52
N ALA A 196 9.06 17.35 32.44
CA ALA A 196 9.74 17.06 33.69
C ALA A 196 9.16 15.76 34.28
N VAL A 197 10.04 14.77 34.45
CA VAL A 197 9.76 13.66 35.36
C VAL A 197 9.41 14.34 36.68
N ARG A 198 8.18 14.15 37.15
CA ARG A 198 7.87 14.50 38.53
C ARG A 198 8.71 13.56 39.37
N GLU A 199 9.81 14.06 39.92
CA GLU A 199 10.34 13.56 41.17
C GLU A 199 9.17 13.58 42.15
N THR A 200 8.63 12.40 42.45
CA THR A 200 7.85 12.19 43.66
C THR A 200 8.81 11.51 44.61
N ASP A 201 9.47 12.38 45.36
CA ASP A 201 9.89 12.31 46.76
C ASP A 201 10.13 10.94 47.40
N GLU A 202 11.36 10.84 47.91
CA GLU A 202 11.79 10.03 49.04
C GLU A 202 10.84 10.21 50.25
N GLU A 203 10.35 9.10 50.80
CA GLU A 203 10.43 8.71 52.24
C GLU A 203 9.87 7.30 52.45
#